data_AF-A0A090PYL8-F1
#
_entry.id   AF-A0A090PYL8-F1
#
_cell.length_a   1.000
_cell.length_b   1.000
_cell.length_c   1.000
_cell.angle_alpha   90.00
_cell.angle_beta   90.00
_cell.angle_gamma   90.00
#
_symmetry.space_group_name_H-M   'P 1'
#
loop_
_entity.id
_entity.type
_entity.pdbx_description
1 polymer ?
#
loop_
_entity_poly.entity_id
_entity_poly.type
_entity_poly.pdbx_seq_one_letter_code
_entity_poly.pdbx_strand_id
1 'polypeptide(L)'
;MFTTGFSMNPQGIASNYEILNYLKVHASKGNFAIYGSVMYATDTGYVNRGIFMNPDGEHTFYDKRHTFTLAGEHNVYDKGEEPVVVSFKNWKINLQICYDLRFPVYSRNTSDYDICIYVANWPVLG
;
A
#
# COMPACT_ATOMS: atom_id res chain seq x y z
N MET A 1 6.44 -1.64 -2.09
CA MET A 1 7.36 -2.01 -1.00
C MET A 1 8.61 -1.13 -1.08
N PHE A 2 8.52 0.15 -0.67
CA PHE A 2 9.55 1.15 -0.98
C PHE A 2 10.81 1.05 -0.11
N THR A 3 10.70 0.50 1.10
CA THR A 3 11.83 0.38 2.05
C THR A 3 12.83 -0.70 1.67
N THR A 4 12.39 -1.68 0.88
CA THR A 4 13.05 -2.99 0.75
C THR A 4 13.00 -3.55 -0.66
N GLY A 5 12.23 -2.94 -1.57
CA GLY A 5 11.91 -3.54 -2.86
C GLY A 5 10.94 -4.72 -2.71
N PHE A 6 10.74 -5.47 -3.79
CA PHE A 6 9.94 -6.70 -3.76
C PHE A 6 10.79 -7.86 -3.22
N SER A 7 10.31 -8.55 -2.19
CA SER A 7 10.94 -9.73 -1.60
C SER A 7 9.88 -10.77 -1.24
N MET A 8 10.30 -12.04 -1.21
CA MET A 8 9.51 -13.17 -0.72
C MET A 8 9.99 -13.67 0.65
N ASN A 9 10.96 -12.99 1.26
CA ASN A 9 11.55 -13.35 2.55
C ASN A 9 11.41 -12.17 3.52
N PRO A 10 10.21 -11.94 4.10
CA PRO A 10 9.93 -10.75 4.92
C PRO A 10 10.60 -10.78 6.31
N GLN A 11 10.98 -11.96 6.80
CA GLN A 11 11.55 -12.12 8.13
C GLN A 11 12.83 -11.28 8.30
N GLY A 12 12.87 -10.44 9.34
CA GLY A 12 14.01 -9.58 9.65
C GLY A 12 14.13 -8.30 8.80
N ILE A 13 13.29 -8.12 7.77
CA ILE A 13 13.31 -6.93 6.90
C ILE A 13 11.96 -6.20 6.79
N ALA A 14 10.86 -6.84 7.20
CA ALA A 14 9.55 -6.23 7.22
C ALA A 14 9.53 -5.01 8.17
N SER A 15 8.88 -3.94 7.73
CA SER A 15 8.62 -2.77 8.56
C SER A 15 7.61 -3.11 9.66
N ASN A 16 7.68 -2.35 10.74
CA ASN A 16 6.72 -2.38 11.85
C ASN A 16 6.13 -0.97 12.04
N TYR A 17 5.50 -0.72 13.17
CA TYR A 17 4.85 0.56 13.48
C TYR A 17 5.79 1.79 13.39
N GLU A 18 7.11 1.63 13.55
CA GLU A 18 8.08 2.73 13.50
C GLU A 18 8.12 3.45 12.13
N ILE A 19 7.72 2.77 11.05
CA ILE A 19 7.65 3.37 9.71
C ILE A 19 6.70 4.58 9.65
N LEU A 20 5.69 4.62 10.53
CA LEU A 20 4.74 5.73 10.60
C LEU A 20 5.42 7.00 11.08
N ASN A 21 6.37 6.90 12.01
CA ASN A 21 7.13 8.06 12.48
C ASN A 21 7.97 8.64 11.35
N TYR A 22 8.64 7.78 10.57
CA TYR A 22 9.38 8.20 9.38
C TYR A 22 8.47 8.94 8.40
N LEU A 23 7.36 8.34 8.01
CA LEU A 23 6.41 8.93 7.06
C LEU A 23 5.83 10.25 7.59
N LYS A 24 5.44 10.31 8.87
CA LYS A 24 4.89 11.50 9.51
C LYS A 24 5.88 12.67 9.48
N VAL A 25 7.15 12.42 9.83
CA VAL A 25 8.19 13.46 9.80
C VAL A 25 8.34 14.05 8.40
N HIS A 26 8.35 13.21 7.37
CA HIS A 26 8.49 13.67 5.99
C HIS A 26 7.25 14.38 5.45
N ALA A 27 6.05 13.82 5.69
CA ALA A 27 4.78 14.41 5.27
C ALA A 27 4.57 15.79 5.92
N SER A 28 4.83 15.89 7.22
CA SER A 28 4.70 17.14 7.98
C SER A 28 5.71 18.20 7.52
N LYS A 29 6.99 17.84 7.39
CA LYS A 29 8.04 18.76 6.94
C LYS A 29 7.78 19.32 5.54
N GLY A 30 7.22 18.51 4.66
CA GLY A 30 6.92 18.89 3.28
C GLY A 30 5.53 19.48 3.04
N ASN A 31 4.64 19.41 4.03
CA ASN A 31 3.22 19.77 3.91
C ASN A 31 2.52 19.07 2.71
N PHE A 32 2.77 17.77 2.55
CA PHE A 32 2.14 16.93 1.52
C PHE A 32 1.73 15.57 2.09
N ALA A 33 0.74 14.93 1.46
CA ALA A 33 0.42 13.53 1.77
C ALA A 33 1.42 12.59 1.10
N ILE A 34 1.72 11.45 1.75
CA ILE A 34 2.56 10.39 1.19
C ILE A 34 1.72 9.14 1.04
N TYR A 35 1.77 8.50 -0.15
CA TYR A 35 1.27 7.15 -0.35
C TYR A 35 2.39 6.23 -0.83
N GLY A 36 2.58 5.13 -0.15
CA GLY A 36 3.56 4.10 -0.49
C GLY A 36 3.24 2.80 0.21
N SER A 37 3.70 1.68 -0.35
CA SER A 37 3.54 0.38 0.31
C SER A 37 4.84 -0.15 0.89
N VAL A 38 4.75 -0.94 1.96
CA VAL A 38 5.85 -1.62 2.64
C VAL A 38 5.49 -3.08 2.91
N MET A 39 6.50 -3.94 3.02
CA MET A 39 6.31 -5.20 3.74
C MET A 39 6.07 -4.85 5.20
N TYR A 40 4.94 -5.27 5.76
CA TYR A 40 4.56 -4.90 7.12
C TYR A 40 4.30 -6.15 7.95
N ALA A 41 4.94 -6.23 9.12
CA ALA A 41 4.69 -7.27 10.10
C ALA A 41 3.39 -7.01 10.87
N THR A 42 2.54 -8.03 10.95
CA THR A 42 1.30 -8.05 11.72
C THR A 42 1.38 -9.13 12.80
N ASP A 43 0.39 -9.22 13.68
CA ASP A 43 0.37 -10.24 14.73
C ASP A 43 0.26 -11.67 14.17
N THR A 44 -0.29 -11.83 12.96
CA THR A 44 -0.57 -13.14 12.35
C THR A 44 0.35 -13.50 11.19
N GLY A 45 1.19 -12.57 10.73
CA GLY A 45 2.00 -12.77 9.53
C GLY A 45 2.47 -11.45 8.91
N TYR A 46 2.53 -11.41 7.59
CA TYR A 46 3.01 -10.25 6.84
C TYR A 46 1.99 -9.82 5.81
N VAL A 47 1.93 -8.52 5.53
CA VAL A 47 1.11 -7.96 4.45
C VAL A 47 1.93 -7.01 3.59
N ASN A 48 1.49 -6.76 2.37
CA ASN A 48 1.93 -5.63 1.57
C ASN A 48 1.02 -4.43 1.90
N ARG A 49 1.42 -3.64 2.89
CA ARG A 49 0.61 -2.54 3.44
C ARG A 49 0.93 -1.23 2.75
N GLY A 50 -0.05 -0.68 2.05
CA GLY A 50 -0.10 0.72 1.65
C GLY A 50 -0.40 1.61 2.85
N ILE A 51 0.35 2.69 3.00
CA ILE A 51 0.19 3.68 4.04
C ILE A 51 -0.05 5.02 3.35
N PHE A 52 -1.22 5.60 3.56
CA PHE A 52 -1.51 6.99 3.21
C PHE A 52 -1.31 7.85 4.45
N MET A 53 -0.30 8.71 4.45
CA MET A 53 0.07 9.58 5.58
C MET A 53 -0.24 11.03 5.23
N ASN A 54 -1.08 11.68 6.04
CA ASN A 54 -1.37 13.11 5.95
C ASN A 54 -0.26 13.96 6.59
N PRO A 55 -0.16 15.26 6.23
CA PRO A 55 0.80 16.19 6.84
C PRO A 55 0.67 16.37 8.36
N ASP A 56 -0.54 16.18 8.91
CA ASP A 56 -0.85 16.26 10.34
C ASP A 56 -0.49 14.97 11.10
N GLY A 57 -0.20 13.88 10.38
CA GLY A 57 0.13 12.57 10.92
C GLY A 57 -1.05 11.61 11.03
N GLU A 58 -2.26 12.01 10.63
CA GLU A 58 -3.35 11.06 10.41
C GLU A 58 -2.96 10.12 9.27
N HIS A 59 -3.32 8.85 9.39
CA HIS A 59 -2.97 7.86 8.38
C HIS A 59 -4.06 6.82 8.19
N THR A 60 -4.04 6.22 7.01
CA THR A 60 -4.94 5.12 6.64
C THR A 60 -4.13 4.01 6.02
N PHE A 61 -4.49 2.77 6.33
CA PHE A 61 -3.90 1.59 5.74
C PHE A 61 -4.76 1.04 4.60
N TYR A 62 -4.07 0.50 3.61
CA TYR A 62 -4.63 -0.35 2.58
C TYR A 62 -3.75 -1.59 2.45
N ASP A 63 -4.24 -2.74 2.88
CA ASP A 63 -3.52 -4.00 2.67
C ASP A 63 -3.86 -4.54 1.28
N LYS A 64 -2.84 -4.90 0.51
CA LYS A 64 -3.00 -5.33 -0.89
C LYS A 64 -4.00 -6.49 -1.01
N ARG A 65 -5.04 -6.31 -1.82
CA ARG A 65 -6.06 -7.34 -2.03
C ARG A 65 -5.56 -8.51 -2.87
N HIS A 66 -4.94 -8.23 -4.01
CA HIS A 66 -4.52 -9.28 -4.94
C HIS A 66 -3.02 -9.55 -4.80
N THR A 67 -2.67 -10.55 -4.00
CA THR A 67 -1.29 -11.04 -3.95
C THR A 67 -0.87 -11.58 -5.31
N PHE A 68 0.37 -11.32 -5.70
CA PHE A 68 0.96 -11.70 -6.98
C PHE A 68 1.20 -13.21 -7.01
N THR A 69 0.17 -13.93 -7.45
CA THR A 69 0.14 -15.40 -7.42
C THR A 69 1.22 -16.04 -8.29
N LEU A 70 1.61 -15.40 -9.40
CA LEU A 70 2.64 -15.90 -10.32
C LEU A 70 4.03 -16.03 -9.68
N ALA A 71 4.35 -15.21 -8.67
CA ALA A 71 5.60 -15.31 -7.90
C ALA A 71 5.41 -15.96 -6.52
N GLY A 72 4.22 -16.50 -6.23
CA GLY A 72 3.94 -17.14 -4.95
C GLY A 72 3.66 -16.18 -3.78
N GLU A 73 3.43 -14.87 -4.02
CA GLU A 73 3.21 -13.86 -2.95
C GLU A 73 2.11 -14.30 -1.97
N HIS A 74 1.08 -15.00 -2.45
CA HIS A 74 -0.02 -15.57 -1.67
C HIS A 74 0.37 -16.60 -0.60
N ASN A 75 1.56 -17.17 -0.66
CA ASN A 75 2.05 -18.14 0.34
C ASN A 75 2.80 -17.46 1.49
N VAL A 76 3.13 -16.18 1.35
CA VAL A 76 4.00 -15.43 2.28
C VAL A 76 3.28 -14.22 2.87
N TYR A 77 2.40 -13.60 2.11
CA TYR A 77 1.65 -12.41 2.54
C TYR A 77 0.16 -12.68 2.61
N ASP A 78 -0.44 -12.22 3.70
CA ASP A 78 -1.88 -12.16 3.87
C ASP A 78 -2.47 -11.12 2.91
N LYS A 79 -3.68 -11.40 2.42
CA LYS A 79 -4.42 -10.49 1.55
C LYS A 79 -5.25 -9.51 2.37
N GLY A 80 -5.37 -8.28 1.88
CA GLY A 80 -6.39 -7.36 2.37
C GLY A 80 -7.80 -7.79 1.97
N GLU A 81 -8.81 -7.16 2.56
CA GLU A 81 -10.22 -7.53 2.37
C GLU A 81 -10.99 -6.49 1.57
N GLU A 82 -10.84 -5.22 1.93
CA GLU A 82 -11.71 -4.14 1.46
C GLU A 82 -10.96 -3.08 0.65
N PRO A 83 -11.61 -2.46 -0.36
CA PRO A 83 -11.10 -1.26 -1.00
C PRO A 83 -10.98 -0.10 0.00
N VAL A 84 -10.01 0.78 -0.22
CA VAL A 84 -9.80 1.95 0.65
C VAL A 84 -9.78 3.22 -0.19
N VAL A 85 -10.72 4.12 0.10
CA VAL A 85 -10.80 5.45 -0.49
C VAL A 85 -10.54 6.48 0.61
N VAL A 86 -9.50 7.28 0.44
CA VAL A 86 -9.15 8.37 1.36
C VAL A 86 -9.59 9.72 0.78
N SER A 87 -9.77 10.71 1.65
CA SER A 87 -10.03 12.09 1.24
C SER A 87 -8.82 12.98 1.51
N PHE A 88 -8.36 13.72 0.51
CA PHE A 88 -7.28 14.69 0.68
C PHE A 88 -7.52 15.92 -0.21
N LYS A 89 -7.56 17.12 0.38
CA LYS A 89 -7.84 18.38 -0.32
C LYS A 89 -9.11 18.33 -1.21
N ASN A 90 -10.18 17.75 -0.69
CA ASN A 90 -11.46 17.53 -1.37
C ASN A 90 -11.43 16.53 -2.56
N TRP A 91 -10.34 15.78 -2.73
CA TRP A 91 -10.27 14.67 -3.68
C TRP A 91 -10.47 13.34 -2.95
N LYS A 92 -11.33 12.49 -3.50
CA LYS A 92 -11.46 11.08 -3.11
C LYS A 92 -10.47 10.25 -3.91
N ILE A 93 -9.58 9.55 -3.21
CA ILE A 93 -8.45 8.83 -3.79
C ILE A 93 -8.58 7.35 -3.45
N ASN A 94 -8.82 6.51 -4.45
CA ASN A 94 -8.78 5.05 -4.33
C ASN A 94 -7.31 4.56 -4.32
N LEU A 95 -6.94 3.84 -3.27
CA LEU A 95 -5.59 3.34 -3.03
C LEU A 95 -5.45 1.91 -3.53
N GLN A 96 -4.43 1.65 -4.35
CA GLN A 96 -4.21 0.35 -4.98
C GLN A 96 -2.71 0.01 -5.07
N ILE A 97 -2.36 -1.29 -5.08
CA ILE A 97 -0.97 -1.75 -5.12
C ILE A 97 -0.73 -2.73 -6.27
N CYS A 98 0.14 -2.33 -7.20
CA CYS A 98 0.74 -3.17 -8.23
C CYS A 98 -0.25 -4.12 -8.94
N TYR A 99 -0.28 -5.39 -8.56
CA TYR A 99 -1.05 -6.46 -9.19
C TYR A 99 -2.56 -6.22 -9.15
N ASP A 100 -3.06 -5.40 -8.20
CA ASP A 100 -4.46 -4.96 -8.18
C ASP A 100 -4.89 -4.30 -9.51
N LEU A 101 -3.96 -3.68 -10.24
CA LEU A 101 -4.21 -3.07 -11.56
C LEU A 101 -4.81 -4.05 -12.57
N ARG A 102 -4.51 -5.35 -12.44
CA ARG A 102 -4.99 -6.38 -13.37
C ARG A 102 -6.40 -6.88 -13.07
N PHE A 103 -7.05 -6.37 -12.02
CA PHE A 103 -8.40 -6.77 -11.59
C PHE A 103 -9.37 -5.60 -11.78
N PRO A 104 -9.89 -5.37 -13.00
CA PRO A 104 -10.64 -4.16 -13.35
C PRO A 104 -11.97 -4.00 -12.59
N VAL A 105 -12.54 -5.09 -12.05
CA VAL A 105 -13.72 -5.03 -11.19
C VAL A 105 -13.39 -4.33 -9.87
N TYR A 106 -12.19 -4.54 -9.34
CA TYR A 106 -11.77 -3.98 -8.06
C TYR A 106 -11.47 -2.47 -8.15
N SER A 107 -11.09 -1.99 -9.34
CA SER A 107 -10.95 -0.56 -9.66
C SER A 107 -12.13 -0.02 -10.46
N ARG A 108 -13.27 -0.71 -10.50
CA ARG A 108 -14.47 -0.15 -11.11
C ARG A 108 -14.97 0.99 -10.23
N ASN A 109 -15.11 2.18 -10.80
CA ASN A 109 -15.57 3.34 -10.04
C ASN A 109 -17.08 3.25 -9.76
N THR A 110 -17.43 2.61 -8.65
CA THR A 110 -18.80 2.54 -8.09
C THR A 110 -18.94 3.33 -6.80
N SER A 111 -17.85 3.96 -6.33
CA SER A 111 -17.78 4.70 -5.06
C SER A 111 -17.55 6.20 -5.27
N ASP A 112 -17.68 6.66 -6.51
CA ASP A 112 -17.48 8.04 -6.96
C ASP A 112 -16.16 8.64 -6.45
N TYR A 113 -15.06 7.90 -6.61
CA TYR A 113 -13.73 8.44 -6.37
C TYR A 113 -13.26 9.25 -7.58
N ASP A 114 -12.39 10.23 -7.34
CA ASP A 114 -11.89 11.14 -8.35
C ASP A 114 -10.56 10.66 -8.95
N ILE A 115 -9.72 10.02 -8.13
CA ILE A 115 -8.39 9.53 -8.49
C ILE A 115 -8.24 8.07 -8.06
N CYS A 116 -7.57 7.25 -8.87
CA CYS A 116 -7.08 5.93 -8.47
C CYS A 116 -5.55 5.91 -8.56
N ILE A 117 -4.86 5.62 -7.46
CA ILE A 117 -3.39 5.61 -7.39
C ILE A 117 -2.88 4.17 -7.23
N TYR A 118 -1.93 3.80 -8.09
CA TYR A 118 -1.22 2.53 -8.00
C TYR A 118 0.25 2.77 -7.66
N VAL A 119 0.71 2.20 -6.55
CA VAL A 119 2.16 2.06 -6.28
C VAL A 119 2.61 0.68 -6.73
N ALA A 120 3.73 0.58 -7.46
CA ALA A 120 4.12 -0.66 -8.11
C ALA A 120 5.62 -0.96 -8.01
N ASN A 121 5.93 -2.24 -7.86
CA ASN A 121 7.23 -2.83 -8.11
C ASN A 121 7.01 -3.89 -9.20
N TRP A 122 7.21 -3.52 -10.47
CA TRP A 122 6.98 -4.40 -11.61
C TRP A 122 8.33 -4.85 -12.18
N PRO A 123 8.66 -6.15 -12.15
CA PRO A 123 9.88 -6.62 -12.78
C PRO A 123 9.79 -6.42 -14.30
N VAL A 124 10.86 -5.92 -14.92
CA VAL A 124 11.00 -6.01 -16.38
C VAL A 124 11.13 -7.48 -16.75
N LEU A 125 10.41 -7.92 -17.79
CA LEU A 125 10.62 -9.23 -18.38
C LEU A 125 12.07 -9.26 -18.91
N GLY A 126 12.89 -10.13 -18.32
CA GLY A 126 14.24 -10.41 -18.78
C GLY A 126 14.25 -11.32 -20.00
#